data_AF-A0A7S0AZ42-F1
#
_entry.id   AF-A0A7S0AZ42-F1
#
_cell.length_a   1.000
_cell.length_b   1.000
_cell.length_c   1.000
_cell.angle_alpha   90.00
_cell.angle_beta   90.00
_cell.angle_gamma   90.00
#
_symmetry.space_group_name_H-M   'P 1'
#
loop_
_entity.id
_entity.type
_entity.pdbx_description
1 polymer ?
#
loop_
_entity_poly.entity_id
_entity_poly.type
_entity_poly.pdbx_seq_one_letter_code
_entity_poly.pdbx_strand_id
1 'polypeptide(L)'
;AAPEVFGKSWKEMGGAADVFSFGRLAFFVTTRQKPFADLDERLMDTIARSSQVPALTWPLSSPLTDRCRSLTEPTMRPDPAARPLMAEVHMHLAAWPECQAVLPPGRGPSGHRQSAPYDMFWQLIDSVRETMQRSKAEAHNRKEARPPNKAVGTAPASLGPSGCSQRQKPGVEASVLGKTPSEAAGNVPPHL
;
A
#
# COMPACT_ATOMS: atom_id res chain seq x y z
N ALA A 1 3.63 -4.45 1.61
CA ALA A 1 4.93 -4.31 2.29
C ALA A 1 5.86 -3.45 1.43
N ALA A 2 6.98 -2.97 1.98
CA ALA A 2 8.01 -2.31 1.18
C ALA A 2 8.70 -3.34 0.26
N PRO A 3 9.18 -2.96 -0.95
CA PRO A 3 9.72 -3.91 -1.92
C PRO A 3 10.91 -4.73 -1.40
N GLU A 4 11.79 -4.12 -0.60
CA GLU A 4 12.99 -4.77 -0.06
C GLU A 4 12.69 -5.93 0.89
N VAL A 5 11.48 -5.96 1.49
CA VAL A 5 11.03 -7.03 2.40
C VAL A 5 10.92 -8.38 1.67
N PHE A 6 10.74 -8.37 0.35
CA PHE A 6 10.59 -9.59 -0.44
C PHE A 6 11.93 -10.22 -0.88
N GLY A 7 13.04 -9.51 -0.72
CA GLY A 7 14.35 -9.94 -1.23
C GLY A 7 15.49 -9.97 -0.21
N LYS A 8 15.36 -9.31 0.95
CA LYS A 8 16.43 -9.18 1.95
C LYS A 8 16.11 -9.87 3.27
N SER A 9 17.15 -10.18 4.04
CA SER A 9 16.98 -10.70 5.40
C SER A 9 16.40 -9.61 6.31
N TRP A 10 15.59 -10.02 7.30
CA TRP A 10 14.96 -9.11 8.26
C TRP A 10 15.94 -8.23 9.04
N LYS A 11 17.20 -8.66 9.19
CA LYS A 11 18.26 -7.89 9.85
C LYS A 11 18.69 -6.64 9.06
N GLU A 12 18.41 -6.60 7.77
CA GLU A 12 18.72 -5.46 6.88
C GLU A 12 17.51 -4.54 6.70
N MET A 13 16.34 -4.91 7.24
CA MET A 13 15.14 -4.07 7.24
C MET A 13 15.31 -2.96 8.28
N GLY A 14 16.03 -1.90 7.90
CA GLY A 14 16.09 -0.68 8.70
C GLY A 14 14.75 0.06 8.74
N GLY A 15 14.71 1.18 9.46
CA GLY A 15 13.51 2.01 9.61
C GLY A 15 12.91 2.56 8.30
N ALA A 16 13.60 2.42 7.16
CA ALA A 16 13.07 2.80 5.85
C ALA A 16 11.82 2.00 5.45
N ALA A 17 11.68 0.74 5.88
CA ALA A 17 10.48 -0.05 5.63
C ALA A 17 9.25 0.48 6.41
N ASP A 18 9.47 1.01 7.61
CA ASP A 18 8.44 1.67 8.41
C ASP A 18 8.00 2.99 7.76
N VAL A 19 8.96 3.76 7.22
CA VAL A 19 8.65 4.99 6.44
C VAL A 19 7.79 4.68 5.23
N PHE A 20 8.09 3.61 4.48
CA PHE A 20 7.24 3.18 3.36
C PHE A 20 5.83 2.80 3.82
N SER A 21 5.74 2.08 4.93
CA SER A 21 4.45 1.66 5.51
C SER A 21 3.65 2.85 6.02
N PHE A 22 4.33 3.88 6.55
CA PHE A 22 3.72 5.15 6.93
C PHE A 22 3.07 5.85 5.72
N GLY A 23 3.74 5.92 4.57
CA GLY A 23 3.15 6.52 3.37
C GLY A 23 1.83 5.86 2.94
N ARG A 24 1.78 4.52 3.01
CA ARG A 24 0.55 3.76 2.75
C ARG A 24 -0.56 4.09 3.73
N LEU A 25 -0.21 4.22 5.01
CA LEU A 25 -1.14 4.57 6.06
C LEU A 25 -1.66 6.00 5.88
N ALA A 26 -0.79 6.96 5.56
CA ALA A 26 -1.14 8.35 5.31
C ALA A 26 -2.14 8.47 4.14
N PHE A 27 -1.89 7.75 3.03
CA PHE A 27 -2.87 7.63 1.95
C PHE A 27 -4.22 7.09 2.45
N PHE A 28 -4.22 5.94 3.13
CA PHE A 28 -5.45 5.29 3.59
C PHE A 28 -6.26 6.18 4.54
N VAL A 29 -5.61 6.85 5.50
CA VAL A 29 -6.27 7.76 6.44
C VAL A 29 -6.91 8.93 5.71
N THR A 30 -6.22 9.47 4.71
CA THR A 30 -6.67 10.64 3.94
C THR A 30 -7.81 10.31 3.00
N THR A 31 -7.71 9.20 2.26
CA THR A 31 -8.65 8.85 1.19
C THR A 31 -9.76 7.89 1.64
N ARG A 32 -9.57 7.21 2.78
CA ARG A 32 -10.38 6.06 3.24
C ARG A 32 -10.45 4.92 2.23
N GLN A 33 -9.52 4.87 1.27
CA GLN A 33 -9.45 3.83 0.25
C GLN A 33 -8.26 2.91 0.50
N LYS A 34 -8.44 1.61 0.27
CA LYS A 34 -7.33 0.64 0.32
C LYS A 34 -6.31 1.03 -0.77
N PRO A 35 -5.02 1.20 -0.42
CA PRO A 35 -4.00 1.39 -1.43
C PRO A 35 -4.04 0.24 -2.43
N PHE A 36 -4.10 0.55 -3.72
CA PHE A 36 -4.13 -0.43 -4.80
C PHE A 36 -5.33 -1.39 -4.77
N ALA A 37 -6.51 -0.88 -4.42
CA ALA A 37 -7.74 -1.67 -4.43
C ALA A 37 -8.01 -2.37 -5.77
N ASP A 38 -7.53 -1.79 -6.88
CA ASP A 38 -7.74 -2.31 -8.24
C ASP A 38 -6.71 -3.35 -8.68
N LEU A 39 -5.69 -3.64 -7.86
CA LEU A 39 -4.64 -4.61 -8.19
C LEU A 39 -4.84 -5.94 -7.44
N ASP A 40 -4.75 -7.04 -8.18
CA ASP A 40 -4.75 -8.38 -7.61
C ASP A 40 -3.51 -8.62 -6.72
N GLU A 41 -3.65 -9.41 -5.67
CA GLU A 41 -2.57 -9.70 -4.72
C GLU A 41 -1.37 -10.38 -5.40
N ARG A 42 -1.59 -11.26 -6.39
CA ARG A 42 -0.49 -11.93 -7.12
C ARG A 42 0.26 -10.95 -8.01
N LEU A 43 -0.45 -9.99 -8.59
CA LEU A 43 0.16 -8.93 -9.38
C LEU A 43 0.98 -8.00 -8.49
N MET A 44 0.44 -7.66 -7.31
CA MET A 44 1.15 -6.87 -6.30
C MET A 44 2.44 -7.54 -5.83
N ASP A 45 2.43 -8.84 -5.58
CA ASP A 45 3.64 -9.60 -5.24
C ASP A 45 4.66 -9.57 -6.39
N THR A 46 4.20 -9.69 -7.62
CA THR A 46 5.06 -9.64 -8.81
C THR A 46 5.74 -8.28 -8.94
N ILE A 47 4.99 -7.20 -8.78
CA ILE A 47 5.48 -5.82 -8.83
C ILE A 47 6.43 -5.51 -7.67
N ALA A 48 6.12 -6.00 -6.47
CA ALA A 48 6.98 -5.79 -5.31
C ALA A 48 8.33 -6.50 -5.46
N ARG A 49 8.34 -7.72 -6.01
CA ARG A 49 9.57 -8.48 -6.30
C ARG A 49 10.42 -7.83 -7.40
N SER A 50 9.82 -7.08 -8.31
CA SER A 50 10.56 -6.30 -9.33
C SER A 50 11.09 -4.96 -8.81
N SER A 51 11.03 -4.71 -7.50
CA SER A 51 11.40 -3.42 -6.88
C SER A 51 10.64 -2.23 -7.48
N GLN A 52 9.41 -2.45 -7.93
CA GLN A 52 8.54 -1.40 -8.43
C GLN A 52 7.45 -1.05 -7.41
N VAL A 53 7.01 0.20 -7.45
CA VAL A 53 5.93 0.70 -6.60
C VAL A 53 4.96 1.46 -7.50
N PRO A 54 3.73 0.95 -7.71
CA PRO A 54 2.74 1.66 -8.51
C PRO A 54 2.40 3.00 -7.87
N ALA A 55 2.10 4.00 -8.69
CA ALA A 55 1.60 5.28 -8.21
C ALA A 55 0.26 5.10 -7.50
N LEU A 56 0.01 5.90 -6.46
CA LEU A 56 -1.27 5.93 -5.77
C LEU A 56 -2.29 6.75 -6.56
N THR A 57 -3.50 6.23 -6.70
CA THR A 57 -4.63 6.97 -7.25
C THR A 57 -5.25 7.82 -6.16
N TRP A 58 -5.05 9.13 -6.21
CA TRP A 58 -5.64 10.05 -5.26
C TRP A 58 -7.00 10.54 -5.78
N PRO A 59 -8.10 10.34 -5.03
CA PRO A 59 -9.39 10.92 -5.38
C PRO A 59 -9.33 12.45 -5.24
N LEU A 60 -10.25 13.16 -5.92
CA LEU A 60 -10.53 14.61 -5.88
C LEU A 60 -9.56 15.49 -5.06
N SER A 61 -8.99 16.51 -5.71
CA SER A 61 -8.09 17.47 -5.06
C SER A 61 -8.79 18.19 -3.90
N SER A 62 -8.18 18.10 -2.73
CA SER A 62 -8.49 18.92 -1.56
C SER A 62 -7.17 19.41 -0.96
N PRO A 63 -7.14 20.53 -0.22
CA PRO A 63 -5.90 21.02 0.38
C PRO A 63 -5.20 19.97 1.26
N LEU A 64 -5.96 19.16 1.99
CA LEU A 64 -5.42 18.06 2.79
C LEU A 64 -4.88 16.94 1.90
N THR A 65 -5.60 16.56 0.85
CA THR A 65 -5.17 15.54 -0.13
C THR A 65 -3.84 15.93 -0.76
N ASP A 66 -3.67 17.19 -1.16
CA ASP A 66 -2.47 17.67 -1.85
C ASP A 66 -1.25 17.68 -0.91
N ARG A 67 -1.43 18.09 0.34
CA ARG A 67 -0.40 18.01 1.39
C ARG A 67 -0.03 16.57 1.75
N CYS A 68 -1.03 15.71 1.91
CA CYS A 68 -0.79 14.28 2.14
C CYS A 68 -0.07 13.63 0.97
N ARG A 69 -0.40 14.00 -0.27
CA ARG A 69 0.27 13.49 -1.47
C ARG A 69 1.74 13.88 -1.48
N SER A 70 2.06 15.16 -1.27
CA SER A 70 3.44 15.66 -1.28
C SER A 70 4.31 15.03 -0.18
N LEU A 71 3.71 14.68 0.97
CA LEU A 71 4.39 13.94 2.03
C LEU A 71 4.54 12.44 1.70
N THR A 72 3.50 11.82 1.13
CA THR A 72 3.41 10.37 0.94
C THR A 72 4.32 9.88 -0.19
N GLU A 73 4.38 10.57 -1.32
CA GLU A 73 5.14 10.10 -2.49
C GLU A 73 6.63 9.86 -2.20
N PRO A 74 7.37 10.76 -1.51
CA PRO A 74 8.77 10.51 -1.14
C PRO A 74 8.95 9.33 -0.19
N THR A 75 8.02 9.11 0.75
CA THR A 75 8.09 8.00 1.71
C THR A 75 7.94 6.63 1.04
N MET A 76 7.32 6.59 -0.14
CA MET A 76 7.01 5.36 -0.87
C MET A 76 7.96 5.10 -2.05
N ARG A 77 9.11 5.76 -2.10
CA ARG A 77 10.13 5.50 -3.13
C ARG A 77 10.61 4.03 -3.07
N PRO A 78 10.84 3.36 -4.21
CA PRO A 78 11.31 1.98 -4.21
C PRO A 78 12.66 1.82 -3.50
N ASP A 79 13.61 2.72 -3.77
CA ASP A 79 14.92 2.75 -3.10
C ASP A 79 14.77 3.19 -1.63
N PRO A 80 15.15 2.34 -0.64
CA PRO A 80 15.09 2.68 0.77
C PRO A 80 15.95 3.89 1.15
N ALA A 81 17.09 4.10 0.49
CA ALA A 81 17.99 5.21 0.80
C ALA A 81 17.46 6.57 0.32
N ALA A 82 16.56 6.56 -0.66
CA ALA A 82 15.94 7.76 -1.20
C ALA A 82 14.70 8.22 -0.40
N ARG A 83 14.26 7.44 0.59
CA ARG A 83 13.14 7.80 1.47
C ARG A 83 13.62 8.76 2.56
N PRO A 84 12.76 9.70 3.00
CA PRO A 84 13.10 10.56 4.13
C PRO A 84 13.23 9.76 5.43
N LEU A 85 13.94 10.32 6.40
CA LEU A 85 13.94 9.81 7.76
C LEU A 85 12.58 10.09 8.42
N MET A 86 12.17 9.24 9.37
CA MET A 86 10.90 9.45 10.09
C MET A 86 10.89 10.78 10.87
N ALA A 87 12.06 11.27 11.30
CA ALA A 87 12.20 12.59 11.92
C ALA A 87 11.82 13.72 10.95
N GLU A 88 12.19 13.62 9.67
CA GLU A 88 11.84 14.60 8.64
C GLU A 88 10.34 14.56 8.33
N VAL A 89 9.76 13.35 8.22
CA VAL A 89 8.31 13.15 8.08
C VAL A 89 7.56 13.81 9.24
N HIS A 90 8.02 13.60 10.48
CA HIS A 90 7.44 14.22 11.66
C HIS A 90 7.53 15.75 11.63
N MET A 91 8.69 16.32 11.28
CA MET A 91 8.86 17.77 11.15
C MET A 91 7.90 18.35 10.09
N HIS A 92 7.73 17.67 8.96
CA HIS A 92 6.79 18.09 7.92
C HIS A 92 5.34 18.08 8.43
N LEU A 93 4.91 17.05 9.15
CA LEU A 93 3.58 16.98 9.75
C LEU A 93 3.36 18.05 10.81
N ALA A 94 4.35 18.28 11.68
CA ALA A 94 4.26 19.28 12.75
C ALA A 94 4.10 20.72 12.20
N ALA A 95 4.56 20.97 10.99
CA ALA A 95 4.38 22.24 10.30
C ALA A 95 2.96 22.45 9.74
N TRP A 96 2.09 21.43 9.76
CA TRP A 96 0.73 21.57 9.23
C TRP A 96 -0.18 22.36 10.20
N PRO A 97 -0.97 23.32 9.70
CA PRO A 97 -1.92 24.08 10.52
C PRO A 97 -2.90 23.18 11.28
N GLU A 98 -3.30 22.06 10.69
CA GLU A 98 -4.19 21.08 11.30
C GLU A 98 -3.56 20.44 12.55
N CYS A 99 -2.26 20.13 12.50
CA CYS A 99 -1.53 19.61 13.65
C CYS A 99 -1.34 20.68 14.73
N GLN A 100 -1.15 21.94 14.35
CA GLN A 100 -1.03 23.05 15.30
C GLN A 100 -2.36 23.37 15.99
N ALA A 101 -3.48 23.26 15.28
CA ALA A 101 -4.82 23.51 15.82
C ALA A 101 -5.27 22.46 16.84
N VAL A 102 -4.79 21.22 16.72
CA VAL A 102 -5.08 20.13 17.66
C VAL A 102 -4.26 20.26 18.96
N LEU A 103 -3.11 20.93 18.90
CA LEU A 103 -2.29 21.16 20.07
C LEU A 103 -2.89 22.30 20.89
N PRO A 104 -3.28 22.06 22.16
CA PRO A 104 -3.85 23.12 23.00
C PRO A 104 -2.83 24.26 23.14
N PRO A 105 -3.23 25.53 22.89
CA PRO A 105 -2.34 26.66 23.05
C PRO A 105 -1.95 26.77 24.53
N GLY A 106 -0.68 26.48 24.86
CA GLY A 106 -0.14 26.83 26.17
C GLY A 106 0.48 25.73 27.04
N ARG A 107 0.82 24.54 26.52
CA ARG A 107 1.72 23.64 27.29
C ARG A 107 3.17 24.06 27.14
N GLY A 108 3.65 24.88 28.07
CA GLY A 108 5.09 25.10 28.26
C GLY A 108 5.85 23.79 28.56
N PRO A 109 7.18 23.77 28.38
CA PRO A 109 8.02 22.56 28.47
C PRO A 109 8.11 21.89 29.85
N SER A 110 7.42 22.40 30.88
CA SER A 110 7.56 21.98 32.28
C SER A 110 6.30 21.38 32.91
N GLY A 111 5.20 21.24 32.16
CA GLY A 111 3.94 20.68 32.67
C GLY A 111 3.87 19.16 32.52
N HIS A 112 3.90 18.45 33.65
CA HIS A 112 3.64 17.01 33.78
C HIS A 112 2.67 16.45 32.72
N ARG A 113 3.18 15.52 31.90
CA ARG A 113 2.47 14.85 30.80
C ARG A 113 1.36 13.96 31.38
N GLN A 114 0.18 14.51 31.64
CA GLN A 114 -1.01 13.68 31.93
C GLN A 114 -1.26 12.74 30.71
N SER A 115 -0.96 11.44 30.86
CA SER A 115 -0.96 10.42 29.78
C SER A 115 -2.35 9.93 29.38
N ALA A 116 -3.39 10.33 30.10
CA ALA A 116 -4.72 9.71 30.03
C ALA A 116 -5.35 9.59 28.62
N PRO A 117 -5.18 10.54 27.67
CA PRO A 117 -5.82 10.41 26.35
C PRO A 117 -5.13 9.38 25.44
N TYR A 118 -3.81 9.17 25.60
CA TYR A 118 -3.06 8.26 24.75
C TYR A 118 -3.28 6.79 25.11
N ASP A 119 -3.50 6.52 26.39
CA ASP A 119 -3.75 5.16 26.87
C ASP A 119 -5.06 4.61 26.30
N MET A 120 -6.10 5.45 26.16
CA MET A 120 -7.36 5.03 25.53
C MET A 120 -7.21 4.71 24.03
N PHE A 121 -6.38 5.48 23.31
CA PHE A 121 -6.13 5.21 21.89
C PHE A 121 -5.47 3.83 21.70
N TRP A 122 -4.42 3.53 22.48
CA TRP A 122 -3.75 2.24 22.39
C TRP A 122 -4.62 1.07 22.85
N GLN A 123 -5.41 1.26 23.91
CA GLN A 123 -6.40 0.26 24.32
C GLN A 123 -7.43 -0.04 23.22
N LEU A 124 -7.89 0.99 22.50
CA LEU A 124 -8.79 0.80 21.36
C LEU A 124 -8.10 0.04 20.22
N ILE A 125 -6.86 0.39 19.89
CA ILE A 125 -6.08 -0.32 18.86
C ILE A 125 -5.87 -1.80 19.24
N ASP A 126 -5.56 -2.07 20.50
CA ASP A 126 -5.39 -3.44 21.00
C ASP A 126 -6.70 -4.23 20.94
N SER A 127 -7.81 -3.62 21.34
CA SER A 127 -9.15 -4.23 21.22
C SER A 127 -9.51 -4.58 19.77
N VAL A 128 -9.20 -3.71 18.81
CA VAL A 128 -9.40 -3.98 17.37
C VAL A 128 -8.52 -5.15 16.91
N ARG A 129 -7.25 -5.19 17.33
CA ARG A 129 -6.34 -6.30 16.99
C ARG A 129 -6.83 -7.64 17.53
N GLU A 130 -7.26 -7.68 18.78
CA GLU A 130 -7.81 -8.89 19.39
C GLU A 130 -9.03 -9.38 18.62
N THR A 131 -9.93 -8.47 18.24
CA THR A 131 -11.13 -8.79 17.47
C THR A 131 -10.76 -9.41 16.12
N MET A 132 -9.80 -8.83 15.40
CA MET A 132 -9.31 -9.37 14.12
C MET A 132 -8.64 -10.74 14.28
N GLN A 133 -7.87 -10.94 15.34
CA GLN A 133 -7.23 -12.23 15.63
C GLN A 133 -8.26 -13.32 15.92
N ARG A 134 -9.30 -13.01 16.71
CA ARG A 134 -10.41 -13.95 16.98
C ARG A 134 -11.13 -14.34 15.69
N SER A 135 -11.52 -13.36 14.86
CA SER A 135 -12.18 -13.64 13.58
C SER A 135 -11.32 -14.49 12.65
N LYS A 136 -10.00 -14.29 12.63
CA LYS A 136 -9.07 -15.11 11.85
C LYS A 136 -8.98 -16.55 12.37
N ALA A 137 -8.93 -16.73 13.69
CA ALA A 137 -8.91 -18.05 14.32
C ALA A 137 -10.22 -18.82 14.08
N GLU A 138 -11.37 -18.15 14.19
CA GLU A 138 -12.69 -18.73 13.89
C GLU A 138 -12.80 -19.16 12.41
N ALA A 139 -12.33 -18.33 11.49
CA ALA A 139 -12.31 -18.66 10.06
C ALA A 139 -11.39 -19.86 9.75
N HIS A 140 -10.32 -20.05 10.53
CA HIS A 140 -9.43 -21.21 10.41
C HIS A 140 -10.12 -22.47 10.94
N ASN A 141 -10.65 -22.45 12.16
CA ASN A 141 -11.36 -23.58 12.76
C ASN A 141 -12.57 -24.03 11.92
N ARG A 142 -13.27 -23.10 11.28
CA ARG A 142 -14.40 -23.42 10.39
C ARG A 142 -13.99 -24.20 9.14
N LYS A 143 -12.76 -24.01 8.63
CA LYS A 143 -12.24 -24.78 7.49
C LYS A 143 -11.90 -26.22 7.88
N GLU A 144 -11.42 -26.41 9.11
CA GLU A 144 -11.03 -27.72 9.64
C GLU A 144 -12.24 -28.56 10.07
N ALA A 145 -13.28 -27.91 10.61
CA ALA A 145 -14.53 -28.57 11.00
C ALA A 145 -15.44 -28.98 9.83
N ARG A 146 -15.04 -28.71 8.57
CA ARG A 146 -15.83 -29.16 7.41
C ARG A 146 -15.68 -30.69 7.32
N PRO A 147 -16.74 -31.48 7.59
CA PRO A 147 -16.63 -32.93 7.55
C PRO A 147 -16.15 -33.36 6.16
N PRO A 148 -15.31 -34.40 6.06
CA PRO A 148 -14.89 -34.93 4.77
C PRO A 148 -16.15 -35.22 3.98
N ASN A 149 -16.27 -34.57 2.83
CA ASN A 149 -17.37 -34.78 1.90
C ASN A 149 -17.38 -36.28 1.61
N LYS A 150 -18.27 -37.04 2.26
CA LYS A 150 -18.49 -38.44 1.92
C LYS A 150 -18.86 -38.41 0.45
N ALA A 151 -18.00 -39.01 -0.38
CA ALA A 151 -18.19 -39.12 -1.81
C ALA A 151 -19.59 -39.68 -2.04
N VAL A 152 -20.54 -38.81 -2.37
CA VAL A 152 -21.84 -39.23 -2.88
C VAL A 152 -21.52 -39.85 -4.22
N GLY A 153 -21.63 -41.18 -4.27
CA GLY A 153 -21.33 -41.98 -5.44
C GLY A 153 -22.04 -41.42 -6.66
N THR A 154 -21.26 -40.85 -7.58
CA THR A 154 -21.71 -40.45 -8.89
C THR A 154 -22.09 -41.73 -9.63
N ALA A 155 -23.39 -41.90 -9.87
CA ALA A 155 -23.90 -42.92 -10.77
C ALA A 155 -23.31 -42.71 -12.18
N PRO A 156 -23.02 -43.80 -12.93
CA PRO A 156 -22.50 -43.71 -14.29
C PRO A 156 -23.60 -43.27 -15.25
N ALA A 157 -23.60 -41.99 -15.65
CA ALA A 157 -24.43 -41.50 -16.74
C ALA A 157 -23.59 -41.31 -18.00
N SER A 158 -23.67 -42.33 -18.86
CA SER A 158 -23.81 -42.27 -20.32
C SER A 158 -22.86 -41.37 -21.12
N LEU A 159 -22.02 -42.07 -21.89
CA LEU A 159 -21.25 -41.62 -23.05
C LEU A 159 -22.11 -40.86 -24.07
N GLY A 160 -21.77 -39.59 -24.30
CA GLY A 160 -22.16 -38.82 -25.49
C GLY A 160 -20.91 -38.42 -26.28
N PRO A 161 -20.88 -38.59 -27.61
CA PRO A 161 -19.67 -38.43 -28.41
C PRO A 161 -19.31 -36.97 -28.72
N SER A 162 -18.01 -36.69 -28.55
CA SER A 162 -17.13 -35.86 -29.38
C SER A 162 -17.75 -34.83 -30.32
N GLY A 163 -17.75 -33.57 -29.87
CA GLY A 163 -17.76 -32.39 -30.73
C GLY A 163 -16.41 -31.67 -30.62
N CYS A 164 -15.43 -32.09 -31.43
CA CYS A 164 -14.15 -31.42 -31.59
C CYS A 164 -14.37 -30.12 -32.38
N SER A 165 -14.46 -28.98 -31.70
CA SER A 165 -14.52 -27.66 -32.36
C SER A 165 -13.19 -26.95 -32.14
N GLN A 166 -12.25 -27.17 -33.08
CA GLN A 166 -11.02 -26.39 -33.23
C GLN A 166 -11.38 -24.92 -33.43
N ARG A 167 -11.22 -24.11 -32.39
CA ARG A 167 -11.31 -22.66 -32.49
C ARG A 167 -9.92 -22.13 -32.83
N GLN A 168 -9.71 -21.83 -34.11
CA GLN A 168 -8.54 -21.12 -34.61
C GLN A 168 -8.40 -19.78 -33.85
N LYS A 169 -7.22 -19.54 -33.28
CA LYS A 169 -6.83 -18.21 -32.79
C LYS A 169 -6.25 -17.42 -33.97
N PRO A 170 -6.80 -16.25 -34.34
CA PRO A 170 -6.15 -15.39 -35.31
C PRO A 170 -4.85 -14.83 -34.71
N GLY A 171 -3.78 -14.91 -35.49
CA GLY A 171 -2.48 -14.34 -35.18
C GLY A 171 -2.58 -12.83 -35.05
N VAL A 172 -2.04 -12.29 -33.95
CA VAL A 172 -1.81 -10.86 -33.80
C VAL A 172 -0.40 -10.61 -34.29
N GLU A 173 -0.30 -10.02 -35.47
CA GLU A 173 0.91 -9.45 -36.03
C GLU A 173 1.52 -8.43 -35.07
N ALA A 174 2.81 -8.59 -34.80
CA ALA A 174 3.63 -7.60 -34.14
C ALA A 174 3.97 -6.49 -35.16
N SER A 175 3.22 -5.39 -35.14
CA SER A 175 3.63 -4.18 -35.84
C SER A 175 4.72 -3.45 -35.04
N VAL A 176 5.91 -3.65 -35.57
CA VAL A 176 7.10 -2.81 -35.57
C VAL A 176 6.78 -1.31 -35.81
N LEU A 177 7.70 -0.46 -35.33
CA LEU A 177 8.05 0.90 -35.79
C LEU A 177 7.36 2.10 -35.10
N GLY A 178 8.17 2.96 -34.46
CA GLY A 178 7.84 4.38 -34.42
C GLY A 178 8.44 5.25 -33.31
N LYS A 179 9.66 5.75 -33.55
CA LYS A 179 10.11 7.14 -33.31
C LYS A 179 10.25 7.66 -31.86
N THR A 180 11.52 7.82 -31.47
CA THR A 180 12.01 8.82 -30.52
C THR A 180 12.01 10.23 -31.14
N PRO A 181 11.58 11.27 -30.42
CA PRO A 181 12.06 12.65 -30.60
C PRO A 181 13.05 12.96 -29.46
N SER A 182 14.35 13.05 -29.72
CA SER A 182 15.07 14.25 -30.19
C SER A 182 14.85 15.47 -29.29
N GLU A 183 15.56 15.47 -28.18
CA GLU A 183 16.46 16.55 -27.72
C GLU A 183 16.22 17.95 -28.33
N ALA A 184 15.64 18.85 -27.54
CA ALA A 184 15.67 20.29 -27.77
C ALA A 184 16.38 20.95 -26.59
N ALA A 185 17.67 21.24 -26.78
CA ALA A 185 18.47 22.06 -25.88
C ALA A 185 17.97 23.51 -25.94
N GLY A 186 17.31 23.95 -24.87
CA GLY A 186 16.92 25.34 -24.65
C GLY A 186 18.06 26.10 -23.96
N ASN A 187 18.75 26.92 -24.75
CA ASN A 187 19.79 27.87 -24.36
C ASN A 187 19.19 28.97 -23.45
N VAL A 188 19.73 29.17 -22.24
CA VAL A 188 19.36 30.30 -21.36
C VAL A 188 20.58 31.25 -21.23
N PRO A 189 20.47 32.52 -21.66
CA PRO A 189 21.54 33.49 -21.49
C PRO A 189 21.59 34.06 -20.05
N PRO A 190 22.78 34.47 -19.56
CA PRO A 190 22.91 35.14 -18.28
C PRO A 190 22.53 36.62 -18.42
N HIS A 191 21.58 37.08 -17.61
CA HIS A 191 21.40 38.51 -17.35
C HIS A 191 21.98 38.85 -15.98
N LEU A 192 23.02 39.70 -16.07
CA LEU A 192 23.57 40.70 -15.16
C LEU A 192 22.84 40.92 -13.83
#